data_AF-A0A059WWZ7-F1
#
_entry.id   AF-A0A059WWZ7-F1
#
_cell.length_a   1.000
_cell.length_b   1.000
_cell.length_c   1.000
_cell.angle_alpha   90.00
_cell.angle_beta   90.00
_cell.angle_gamma   90.00
#
_symmetry.space_group_name_H-M   'P 1'
#
loop_
_entity.id
_entity.type
_entity.pdbx_description
1 polymer ?
#
loop_
_entity_poly.entity_id
_entity_poly.type
_entity_poly.pdbx_seq_one_letter_code
_entity_poly.pdbx_strand_id
1 'polypeptide(L)'
;MHFDHGGGISELQRLSGAKVAASPWSAEVLTKTGIGKSDPQFGSIPPIALVPKVSVLRDGQTLRVGDIKLTAHFTPGHTPGGTSWTWESCEAGRCLNLVYADSMTPVSSDGFRFSDSREYPTAVQDFEKSFAFLRSTPCDILLTSHPDASGLWQRLEGRERGTKPDPMVSPKACKELADDASEQLRRRLASEKGQ
;
A
#
# COMPACT_ATOMS: atom_id res chain seq x y z
N MET A 1 -6.67 -0.63 -6.51
CA MET A 1 -7.53 -0.45 -5.34
C MET A 1 -8.46 -1.63 -5.25
N HIS A 2 -8.34 -2.41 -4.19
CA HIS A 2 -9.22 -3.53 -3.90
C HIS A 2 -10.35 -3.12 -2.94
N PHE A 3 -11.36 -3.97 -2.82
CA PHE A 3 -12.60 -3.67 -2.09
C PHE A 3 -12.43 -3.60 -0.58
N ASP A 4 -11.49 -4.35 -0.02
CA ASP A 4 -11.19 -4.40 1.41
C ASP A 4 -10.52 -3.11 1.90
N HIS A 5 -9.90 -2.33 1.01
CA HIS A 5 -9.32 -1.02 1.32
C HIS A 5 -10.09 0.16 0.70
N GLY A 6 -10.75 -0.07 -0.43
CA GLY A 6 -11.49 0.94 -1.20
C GLY A 6 -13.01 0.95 -0.96
N GLY A 7 -13.58 -0.13 -0.42
CA GLY A 7 -15.02 -0.34 -0.35
C GLY A 7 -15.77 0.66 0.52
N GLY A 8 -15.12 1.20 1.55
CA GLY A 8 -15.70 2.22 2.44
C GLY A 8 -15.56 3.67 1.94
N ILE A 9 -14.73 3.93 0.92
CA ILE A 9 -14.33 5.30 0.55
C ILE A 9 -15.52 6.16 0.11
N SER A 10 -16.43 5.60 -0.70
CA SER A 10 -17.59 6.35 -1.21
C SER A 10 -18.50 6.83 -0.08
N GLU A 11 -18.77 5.96 0.89
CA GLU A 11 -19.59 6.31 2.05
C GLU A 11 -18.89 7.29 2.97
N LEU A 12 -17.58 7.12 3.22
CA LEU A 12 -16.79 8.08 3.99
C LEU A 12 -16.76 9.46 3.33
N GLN A 13 -16.65 9.52 1.99
CA GLN A 13 -16.75 10.79 1.26
C GLN A 13 -18.14 11.42 1.42
N ARG A 14 -19.22 10.63 1.36
CA ARG A 14 -20.59 11.13 1.54
C ARG A 14 -20.81 11.70 2.94
N LEU A 15 -20.32 11.01 3.98
CA LEU A 15 -20.51 11.40 5.38
C LEU A 15 -19.67 12.61 5.78
N SER A 16 -18.45 12.71 5.28
CA SER A 16 -17.49 13.73 5.72
C SER A 16 -17.39 14.95 4.78
N GLY A 17 -17.77 14.80 3.51
CA GLY A 17 -17.45 15.78 2.47
C GLY A 17 -15.96 15.85 2.12
N ALA A 18 -15.14 14.92 2.61
CA ALA A 18 -13.70 14.95 2.39
C ALA A 18 -13.33 14.72 0.92
N LYS A 19 -12.19 15.31 0.53
CA LYS A 19 -11.56 15.05 -0.76
C LYS A 19 -10.91 13.68 -0.73
N VAL A 20 -11.18 12.87 -1.76
CA VAL A 20 -10.46 11.61 -2.01
C VAL A 20 -9.36 11.90 -3.02
N ALA A 21 -8.17 11.35 -2.78
CA ALA A 21 -7.04 11.45 -3.69
C ALA A 21 -6.42 10.07 -3.92
N ALA A 22 -6.07 9.75 -5.15
CA ALA A 22 -5.51 8.45 -5.52
C ALA A 22 -4.52 8.58 -6.68
N SER A 23 -3.66 7.58 -6.87
CA SER A 23 -2.84 7.45 -8.07
C SER A 23 -3.71 7.44 -9.34
N PRO A 24 -3.17 7.76 -10.53
CA PRO A 24 -3.94 7.81 -11.77
C PRO A 24 -4.79 6.56 -12.04
N TRP A 25 -4.19 5.38 -11.88
CA TRP A 25 -4.88 4.11 -12.10
C TRP A 25 -5.98 3.86 -11.06
N SER A 26 -5.68 4.09 -9.78
CA SER A 26 -6.67 3.90 -8.71
C SER A 26 -7.81 4.93 -8.82
N ALA A 27 -7.55 6.15 -9.28
CA ALA A 27 -8.59 7.15 -9.52
C ALA A 27 -9.56 6.70 -10.63
N GLU A 28 -9.06 6.09 -11.70
CA GLU A 28 -9.91 5.50 -12.74
C GLU A 28 -10.78 4.37 -12.19
N VAL A 29 -10.19 3.45 -11.42
CA VAL A 29 -10.94 2.36 -10.77
C VAL A 29 -12.03 2.91 -9.86
N LEU A 30 -11.69 3.88 -9.00
CA LEU A 30 -12.62 4.49 -8.05
C LEU A 30 -13.76 5.25 -8.74
N THR A 31 -13.51 5.90 -9.88
CA THR A 31 -14.49 6.79 -10.50
C THR A 31 -15.33 6.14 -11.60
N LYS A 32 -14.82 5.10 -12.27
CA LYS A 32 -15.45 4.56 -13.48
C LYS A 32 -15.82 3.09 -13.43
N THR A 33 -14.92 2.24 -12.94
CA THR A 33 -15.04 0.80 -13.21
C THR A 33 -15.33 -0.06 -11.99
N GLY A 34 -14.98 0.41 -10.79
CA GLY A 34 -15.08 -0.37 -9.54
C GLY A 34 -14.05 -1.50 -9.43
N ILE A 35 -13.44 -1.91 -10.55
CA ILE A 35 -12.37 -2.91 -10.63
C ILE A 35 -11.55 -2.64 -11.90
N GLY A 36 -10.23 -2.83 -11.88
CA GLY A 36 -9.37 -2.58 -13.05
C GLY A 36 -9.01 -3.87 -13.78
N LYS A 37 -9.04 -3.89 -15.12
CA LYS A 37 -8.69 -5.08 -15.92
C LYS A 37 -7.22 -5.51 -15.80
N SER A 38 -6.33 -4.57 -15.51
CA SER A 38 -4.91 -4.83 -15.24
C SER A 38 -4.63 -5.18 -13.78
N ASP A 39 -5.67 -5.41 -12.98
CA ASP A 39 -5.50 -5.88 -11.61
C ASP A 39 -5.10 -7.37 -11.62
N PRO A 40 -4.05 -7.79 -10.91
CA PRO A 40 -3.68 -9.19 -10.79
C PRO A 40 -4.81 -10.09 -10.29
N GLN A 41 -5.79 -9.55 -9.56
CA GLN A 41 -6.95 -10.27 -9.02
C GLN A 41 -8.24 -9.98 -9.80
N PHE A 42 -8.15 -9.46 -11.03
CA PHE A 42 -9.32 -9.19 -11.85
C PHE A 42 -10.18 -10.46 -12.05
N GLY A 43 -11.49 -10.34 -11.80
CA GLY A 43 -12.44 -11.46 -11.91
C GLY A 43 -12.54 -12.35 -10.67
N SER A 44 -11.65 -12.22 -9.68
CA SER A 44 -11.71 -12.97 -8.41
C SER A 44 -12.08 -12.13 -7.19
N ILE A 45 -12.23 -10.81 -7.36
CA ILE A 45 -12.61 -9.87 -6.30
C ILE A 45 -13.90 -9.12 -6.66
N PRO A 46 -14.72 -8.72 -5.67
CA PRO A 46 -15.88 -7.89 -5.91
C PRO A 46 -15.46 -6.46 -6.30
N PRO A 47 -16.30 -5.74 -7.09
CA PRO A 47 -16.05 -4.34 -7.41
C PRO A 47 -16.30 -3.44 -6.19
N ILE A 48 -15.69 -2.25 -6.22
CA ILE A 48 -15.92 -1.20 -5.22
C ILE A 48 -17.06 -0.28 -5.65
N ALA A 49 -17.76 0.30 -4.66
CA ALA A 49 -18.70 1.39 -4.92
C ALA A 49 -17.97 2.58 -5.52
N LEU A 50 -18.52 3.17 -6.59
CA LEU A 50 -17.89 4.31 -7.25
C LEU A 50 -17.83 5.52 -6.32
N VAL A 51 -16.72 6.25 -6.40
CA VAL A 51 -16.44 7.48 -5.66
C VAL A 51 -16.63 8.66 -6.62
N PRO A 52 -17.64 9.53 -6.42
CA PRO A 52 -17.98 10.57 -7.38
C PRO A 52 -16.86 11.58 -7.67
N LYS A 53 -16.02 11.89 -6.67
CA LYS A 53 -14.99 12.93 -6.78
C LYS A 53 -13.65 12.43 -6.26
N VAL A 54 -12.72 12.19 -7.17
CA VAL A 54 -11.34 11.79 -6.84
C VAL A 54 -10.35 12.74 -7.50
N SER A 55 -9.42 13.27 -6.71
CA SER A 55 -8.26 14.03 -7.20
C SER A 55 -7.15 13.06 -7.62
N VAL A 56 -6.57 13.28 -8.79
CA VAL A 56 -5.44 12.47 -9.26
C VAL A 56 -4.14 12.99 -8.65
N LEU A 57 -3.39 12.10 -8.00
CA LEU A 57 -2.09 12.38 -7.42
C LEU A 57 -0.97 12.32 -8.46
N ARG A 58 0.14 13.00 -8.15
CA ARG A 58 1.46 12.74 -8.74
C ARG A 58 2.31 11.96 -7.73
N ASP A 59 3.23 11.14 -8.23
CA ASP A 59 4.22 10.47 -7.38
C ASP A 59 5.09 11.53 -6.67
N GLY A 60 5.34 11.35 -5.38
CA GLY A 60 6.03 12.32 -4.52
C GLY A 60 5.20 13.55 -4.16
N GLN A 61 3.91 13.62 -4.51
CA GLN A 61 3.07 14.76 -4.15
C GLN A 61 2.80 14.80 -2.65
N THR A 62 3.05 15.95 -2.04
CA THR A 62 2.65 16.23 -0.65
C THR A 62 1.26 16.86 -0.58
N LEU A 63 0.39 16.27 0.24
CA LEU A 63 -0.88 16.82 0.68
C LEU A 63 -0.75 17.36 2.11
N ARG A 64 -1.59 18.34 2.45
CA ARG A 64 -1.65 18.92 3.79
C ARG A 64 -3.05 18.85 4.35
N VAL A 65 -3.16 18.39 5.59
CA VAL A 65 -4.40 18.38 6.38
C VAL A 65 -4.07 19.00 7.73
N GLY A 66 -4.42 20.28 7.91
CA GLY A 66 -3.90 21.08 9.02
C GLY A 66 -2.37 21.10 8.99
N ASP A 67 -1.75 20.72 10.10
CA ASP A 67 -0.29 20.68 10.25
C ASP A 67 0.35 19.39 9.72
N ILE A 68 -0.44 18.37 9.41
CA ILE A 68 0.07 17.08 8.91
C ILE A 68 0.40 17.21 7.43
N LYS A 69 1.65 16.89 7.07
CA LYS A 69 2.13 16.80 5.69
C LYS A 69 2.30 15.33 5.31
N LEU A 70 1.45 14.85 4.41
CA LEU A 70 1.52 13.47 3.92
C LEU A 70 2.07 13.47 2.49
N THR A 71 3.12 12.71 2.23
CA THR A 71 3.69 12.53 0.89
C THR A 71 3.26 11.18 0.34
N ALA A 72 2.65 11.20 -0.85
CA ALA A 72 2.29 10.01 -1.60
C ALA A 72 3.51 9.44 -2.33
N HIS A 73 3.73 8.13 -2.25
CA HIS A 73 4.73 7.41 -3.01
C HIS A 73 4.05 6.27 -3.75
N PHE A 74 4.14 6.27 -5.08
CA PHE A 74 3.55 5.21 -5.87
C PHE A 74 4.36 3.93 -5.66
N THR A 75 3.69 2.95 -5.08
CA THR A 75 4.23 1.62 -4.81
C THR A 75 3.38 0.58 -5.53
N PRO A 76 3.44 0.54 -6.88
CA PRO A 76 2.69 -0.42 -7.68
C PRO A 76 3.25 -1.84 -7.54
N GLY A 77 2.45 -2.82 -7.95
CA GLY A 77 2.82 -4.25 -7.90
C GLY A 77 1.60 -5.08 -7.55
N HIS A 78 1.20 -5.07 -6.28
CA HIS A 78 -0.03 -5.74 -5.83
C HIS A 78 -1.26 -5.24 -6.59
N THR A 79 -1.31 -3.92 -6.82
CA THR A 79 -2.15 -3.34 -7.87
C THR A 79 -1.31 -2.34 -8.69
N PRO A 80 -1.69 -2.03 -9.95
CA PRO A 80 -1.00 -1.01 -10.75
C PRO A 80 -1.04 0.41 -10.14
N GLY A 81 -2.04 0.68 -9.31
CA GLY A 81 -2.25 1.98 -8.69
C GLY A 81 -1.88 2.04 -7.21
N GLY A 82 -1.07 1.10 -6.70
CA GLY A 82 -0.69 1.06 -5.29
C GLY A 82 -0.01 2.35 -4.82
N THR A 83 -0.23 2.75 -3.57
CA THR A 83 0.31 4.01 -3.02
C THR A 83 0.60 3.87 -1.53
N SER A 84 1.87 4.01 -1.17
CA SER A 84 2.32 4.14 0.21
C SER A 84 2.39 5.62 0.60
N TRP A 85 2.29 5.91 1.90
CA TRP A 85 2.29 7.27 2.43
C TRP A 85 3.35 7.45 3.50
N THR A 86 4.05 8.58 3.48
CA THR A 86 4.99 8.95 4.54
C THR A 86 4.61 10.28 5.16
N TRP A 87 4.78 10.41 6.47
CA TRP A 87 4.65 11.67 7.19
C TRP A 87 5.51 11.66 8.46
N GLU A 88 5.69 12.82 9.06
CA GLU A 88 6.30 12.95 10.38
C GLU A 88 5.22 13.18 11.43
N SER A 89 5.34 12.55 12.60
CA SER A 89 4.55 12.89 13.80
C SER A 89 5.46 13.12 14.98
N CYS A 90 5.14 14.14 15.78
CA CYS A 90 5.95 14.58 16.90
C CYS A 90 5.15 14.52 18.21
N GLU A 91 5.77 14.00 19.26
CA GLU A 91 5.23 13.98 20.62
C GLU A 91 6.36 14.32 21.60
N ALA A 92 6.10 15.22 22.55
CA ALA A 92 7.05 15.64 23.60
C ALA A 92 8.45 16.04 23.05
N GLY A 93 8.49 16.73 21.90
CA GLY A 93 9.73 17.19 21.27
C GLY A 93 10.50 16.13 20.49
N ARG A 94 9.99 14.89 20.38
CA ARG A 94 10.55 13.83 19.53
C ARG A 94 9.67 13.64 18.30
N CYS A 95 10.27 13.72 17.13
CA CYS A 95 9.60 13.43 15.86
C CYS A 95 10.03 12.05 15.33
N LEU A 96 9.08 11.33 14.73
CA LEU A 96 9.29 10.02 14.10
C LEU A 96 8.76 10.04 12.68
N ASN A 97 9.44 9.33 11.79
CA ASN A 97 9.03 9.10 10.41
C ASN A 97 8.09 7.90 10.34
N LEU A 98 6.86 8.14 9.92
CA LEU A 98 5.84 7.12 9.75
C LEU A 98 5.74 6.74 8.29
N VAL A 99 5.55 5.44 8.05
CA VAL A 99 5.26 4.87 6.74
C VAL A 99 3.99 4.04 6.86
N TYR A 100 2.96 4.41 6.11
CA TYR A 100 1.84 3.53 5.79
C TYR A 100 2.14 2.86 4.46
N ALA A 101 2.64 1.63 4.52
CA ALA A 101 3.00 0.85 3.35
C ALA A 101 1.75 0.16 2.77
N ASP A 102 1.58 0.27 1.46
CA ASP A 102 0.60 -0.51 0.72
C ASP A 102 0.97 -2.01 0.72
N SER A 103 0.05 -2.85 0.25
CA SER A 103 0.30 -4.28 0.11
C SER A 103 1.44 -4.54 -0.86
N MET A 104 2.39 -5.36 -0.43
CA MET A 104 3.58 -5.76 -1.18
C MET A 104 3.52 -7.22 -1.64
N THR A 105 2.35 -7.88 -1.49
CA THR A 105 2.20 -9.31 -1.72
C THR A 105 1.86 -9.62 -3.19
N PRO A 106 2.42 -10.69 -3.80
CA PRO A 106 2.16 -11.06 -5.18
C PRO A 106 0.97 -12.04 -5.29
N VAL A 107 -0.19 -11.63 -4.76
CA VAL A 107 -1.45 -12.39 -4.86
C VAL A 107 -2.16 -12.04 -6.16
N SER A 108 -2.75 -13.03 -6.82
CA SER A 108 -3.47 -12.86 -8.08
C SER A 108 -4.64 -13.84 -8.18
N SER A 109 -5.51 -13.64 -9.17
CA SER A 109 -6.47 -14.65 -9.60
C SER A 109 -5.76 -15.85 -10.23
N ASP A 110 -6.48 -16.97 -10.35
CA ASP A 110 -6.03 -18.12 -11.12
C ASP A 110 -5.75 -17.72 -12.58
N GLY A 111 -4.65 -18.23 -13.13
CA GLY A 111 -4.23 -17.98 -14.52
C GLY A 111 -3.52 -16.64 -14.77
N PHE A 112 -3.56 -15.68 -13.84
CA PHE A 112 -2.75 -14.47 -13.95
C PHE A 112 -1.28 -14.80 -13.66
N ARG A 113 -0.37 -14.33 -14.52
CA ARG A 113 1.08 -14.55 -14.38
C ARG A 113 1.79 -13.21 -14.34
N PHE A 114 2.47 -12.92 -13.23
CA PHE A 114 3.24 -11.68 -13.09
C PHE A 114 4.38 -11.60 -14.11
N SER A 115 4.95 -12.74 -14.48
CA SER A 115 6.04 -12.79 -15.48
C SER A 115 5.58 -12.60 -16.92
N ASP A 116 4.28 -12.75 -17.21
CA ASP A 116 3.75 -12.84 -18.58
C ASP A 116 2.28 -12.38 -18.65
N SER A 117 2.00 -11.17 -18.16
CA SER A 117 0.67 -10.54 -18.26
C SER A 117 0.67 -9.50 -19.37
N ARG A 118 -0.31 -9.58 -20.28
CA ARG A 118 -0.54 -8.53 -21.29
C ARG A 118 -1.24 -7.32 -20.70
N GLU A 119 -2.09 -7.55 -19.72
CA GLU A 119 -2.88 -6.54 -19.03
C GLU A 119 -2.03 -5.73 -18.06
N TYR A 120 -0.98 -6.33 -17.49
CA TYR A 120 -0.05 -5.66 -16.58
C TYR A 120 1.42 -6.07 -16.83
N PRO A 121 2.01 -5.65 -17.97
CA PRO A 121 3.33 -6.12 -18.40
C PRO A 121 4.49 -5.62 -17.53
N THR A 122 4.28 -4.57 -16.73
CA THR A 122 5.32 -3.98 -15.87
C THR A 122 5.30 -4.51 -14.44
N ALA A 123 4.41 -5.47 -14.11
CA ALA A 123 4.12 -5.83 -12.72
C ALA A 123 5.36 -6.22 -11.89
N VAL A 124 6.29 -7.01 -12.44
CA VAL A 124 7.53 -7.39 -11.75
C VAL A 124 8.44 -6.19 -11.51
N GLN A 125 8.60 -5.32 -12.52
CA GLN A 125 9.40 -4.09 -12.39
C GLN A 125 8.79 -3.15 -11.35
N ASP A 126 7.47 -3.06 -11.32
CA ASP A 126 6.71 -2.23 -10.39
C ASP A 126 6.88 -2.72 -8.94
N PHE A 127 6.83 -4.03 -8.69
CA PHE A 127 7.18 -4.59 -7.38
C PHE A 127 8.61 -4.24 -6.96
N GLU A 128 9.59 -4.45 -7.83
CA GLU A 128 10.99 -4.18 -7.50
C GLU A 128 11.24 -2.69 -7.21
N LYS A 129 10.57 -1.78 -7.94
CA LYS A 129 10.59 -0.34 -7.63
C LYS A 129 10.00 -0.07 -6.24
N SER A 130 8.87 -0.68 -5.91
CA SER A 130 8.19 -0.54 -4.62
C SER A 130 9.04 -1.05 -3.46
N PHE A 131 9.71 -2.19 -3.63
CA PHE A 131 10.64 -2.73 -2.64
C PHE A 131 11.85 -1.81 -2.45
N ALA A 132 12.41 -1.27 -3.54
CA ALA A 132 13.53 -0.34 -3.47
C ALA A 132 13.17 0.95 -2.70
N PHE A 133 11.95 1.46 -2.88
CA PHE A 133 11.44 2.57 -2.08
C PHE A 133 11.39 2.23 -0.58
N LEU A 134 10.76 1.12 -0.21
CA LEU A 134 10.64 0.72 1.20
C LEU A 134 11.99 0.43 1.88
N ARG A 135 12.98 -0.07 1.13
CA ARG A 135 14.35 -0.26 1.64
C ARG A 135 15.10 1.03 1.91
N SER A 136 14.72 2.13 1.26
CA SER A 136 15.47 3.40 1.30
C SER A 136 14.77 4.51 2.08
N THR A 137 13.46 4.44 2.28
CA THR A 137 12.71 5.45 3.02
C THR A 137 13.05 5.44 4.52
N PRO A 138 13.23 6.60 5.17
CA PRO A 138 13.21 6.69 6.63
C PRO A 138 11.90 6.10 7.18
N CYS A 139 12.01 5.21 8.16
CA CYS A 139 10.88 4.41 8.62
C CYS A 139 11.04 4.07 10.10
N ASP A 140 10.70 5.01 10.99
CA ASP A 140 10.73 4.77 12.42
C ASP A 140 9.54 3.92 12.87
N ILE A 141 8.35 4.17 12.31
CA ILE A 141 7.12 3.41 12.57
C ILE A 141 6.51 2.97 11.24
N LEU A 142 6.40 1.65 11.07
CA LEU A 142 5.69 1.03 9.95
C LEU A 142 4.24 0.69 10.35
N LEU A 143 3.31 1.05 9.47
CA LEU A 143 1.93 0.57 9.41
C LEU A 143 1.71 -0.07 8.03
N THR A 144 0.85 -1.08 7.95
CA THR A 144 0.54 -1.80 6.70
C THR A 144 -0.96 -1.87 6.49
N SER A 145 -1.40 -1.94 5.23
CA SER A 145 -2.82 -2.07 4.87
C SER A 145 -3.51 -3.26 5.54
N HIS A 146 -2.83 -4.40 5.64
CA HIS A 146 -3.17 -5.47 6.57
C HIS A 146 -2.23 -5.40 7.78
N PRO A 147 -2.74 -5.11 9.00
CA PRO A 147 -1.93 -4.98 10.21
C PRO A 147 -1.01 -6.16 10.52
N ASP A 148 -1.45 -7.38 10.19
CA ASP A 148 -0.71 -8.61 10.46
C ASP A 148 0.58 -8.72 9.64
N ALA A 149 0.63 -8.10 8.46
CA ALA A 149 1.81 -8.11 7.58
C ALA A 149 3.04 -7.43 8.22
N SER A 150 2.85 -6.60 9.23
CA SER A 150 3.93 -5.95 9.99
C SER A 150 3.87 -6.24 11.49
N GLY A 151 3.11 -7.27 11.90
CA GLY A 151 2.92 -7.64 13.31
C GLY A 151 2.43 -6.48 14.18
N LEU A 152 1.58 -5.60 13.65
CA LEU A 152 1.17 -4.36 14.33
C LEU A 152 0.54 -4.65 15.70
N TRP A 153 -0.30 -5.67 15.79
CA TRP A 153 -0.98 -6.01 17.03
C TRP A 153 0.00 -6.43 18.14
N GLN A 154 0.99 -7.25 17.80
CA GLN A 154 2.02 -7.69 18.75
C GLN A 154 2.89 -6.53 19.22
N ARG A 155 3.19 -5.58 18.33
CA ARG A 155 3.94 -4.35 18.68
C ARG A 155 3.11 -3.45 19.60
N LEU A 156 1.83 -3.25 19.32
CA LEU A 156 0.93 -2.48 20.20
C LEU A 156 0.81 -3.12 21.59
N GLU A 157 0.57 -4.44 21.64
CA GLU A 157 0.47 -5.19 22.90
C GLU A 157 1.79 -5.14 23.70
N GLY A 158 2.94 -5.23 23.03
CA GLY A 158 4.25 -5.04 23.66
C GLY A 158 4.42 -3.63 24.23
N ARG A 159 3.97 -2.60 23.52
CA ARG A 159 4.00 -1.21 24.01
C ARG A 159 3.11 -1.05 25.24
N GLU A 160 1.89 -1.60 25.23
CA GLU A 160 0.96 -1.56 26.37
C GLU A 160 1.54 -2.24 27.62
N ARG A 161 2.28 -3.34 27.44
CA ARG A 161 3.03 -4.01 28.51
C ARG A 161 4.29 -3.25 28.96
N GLY A 162 4.63 -2.14 28.32
CA GLY A 162 5.80 -1.34 28.67
C GLY A 162 7.14 -1.91 28.19
N THR A 163 7.15 -2.79 27.18
CA THR A 163 8.39 -3.34 26.60
C THR A 163 9.37 -2.24 26.18
N LYS A 164 10.66 -2.45 26.48
CA LYS A 164 11.76 -1.53 26.12
C LYS A 164 12.85 -2.26 25.30
N PRO A 165 13.35 -1.67 24.19
CA PRO A 165 12.86 -0.43 23.56
C PRO A 165 11.41 -0.57 23.07
N ASP A 166 10.75 0.56 22.84
CA ASP A 166 9.34 0.58 22.41
C ASP A 166 9.19 -0.18 21.08
N PRO A 167 8.44 -1.29 21.04
CA PRO A 167 8.36 -2.17 19.88
C PRO A 167 7.68 -1.53 18.67
N MET A 168 6.97 -0.41 18.85
CA MET A 168 6.41 0.34 17.72
C MET A 168 7.49 1.05 16.90
N VAL A 169 8.64 1.37 17.52
CA VAL A 169 9.75 2.06 16.87
C VAL A 169 10.78 1.05 16.37
N SER A 170 10.76 0.78 15.07
CA SER A 170 11.71 -0.14 14.42
C SER A 170 12.20 0.44 13.09
N PRO A 171 13.38 1.11 13.09
CA PRO A 171 13.99 1.69 11.90
C PRO A 171 14.23 0.73 10.72
N LYS A 172 14.16 -0.58 10.97
CA LYS A 172 14.36 -1.64 9.97
C LYS A 172 13.06 -2.23 9.43
N ALA A 173 11.90 -1.92 10.02
CA ALA A 173 10.65 -2.59 9.70
C ALA A 173 10.25 -2.48 8.22
N CYS A 174 10.44 -1.30 7.60
CA CYS A 174 10.15 -1.15 6.16
C CYS A 174 11.09 -1.98 5.28
N LYS A 175 12.37 -2.09 5.66
CA LYS A 175 13.35 -2.90 4.94
C LYS A 175 13.03 -4.39 5.06
N GLU A 176 12.71 -4.85 6.27
CA GLU A 176 12.30 -6.23 6.54
C GLU A 176 11.04 -6.60 5.75
N LEU A 177 10.01 -5.74 5.76
CA LEU A 177 8.81 -5.92 4.93
C LEU A 177 9.15 -6.07 3.44
N ALA A 178 10.04 -5.23 2.91
CA ALA A 178 10.43 -5.26 1.51
C ALA A 178 11.24 -6.52 1.14
N ASP A 179 12.09 -6.98 2.05
CA ASP A 179 12.91 -8.19 1.85
C ASP A 179 12.03 -9.45 1.87
N ASP A 180 11.10 -9.54 2.82
CA ASP A 180 10.13 -10.64 2.89
C ASP A 180 9.21 -10.66 1.67
N ALA A 181 8.71 -9.50 1.24
CA ALA A 181 7.87 -9.39 0.05
C ALA A 181 8.63 -9.74 -1.24
N SER A 182 9.91 -9.34 -1.34
CA SER A 182 10.78 -9.71 -2.46
C SER A 182 11.00 -11.22 -2.52
N GLU A 183 11.16 -11.89 -1.38
CA GLU A 183 11.24 -13.36 -1.36
C GLU A 183 9.93 -14.02 -1.78
N GLN A 184 8.78 -13.50 -1.32
CA GLN A 184 7.46 -13.99 -1.76
C GLN A 184 7.29 -13.85 -3.27
N LEU A 185 7.68 -12.71 -3.86
CA LEU A 185 7.66 -12.52 -5.31
C LEU A 185 8.55 -13.53 -6.03
N ARG A 186 9.78 -13.77 -5.55
CA ARG A 186 10.67 -14.78 -6.15
C ARG A 186 10.05 -16.17 -6.12
N ARG A 187 9.46 -16.59 -5.00
CA ARG A 187 8.76 -17.88 -4.88
C ARG A 187 7.57 -17.96 -5.83
N ARG A 188 6.79 -16.88 -5.93
CA ARG A 188 5.68 -16.78 -6.86
C ARG A 188 6.14 -16.93 -8.32
N LEU A 189 7.16 -16.19 -8.74
CA LEU A 189 7.70 -16.28 -10.11
C LEU A 189 8.31 -17.65 -10.42
N ALA A 190 8.89 -18.33 -9.43
CA ALA A 190 9.36 -19.70 -9.60
C ALA A 190 8.19 -20.67 -9.82
N SER A 191 7.07 -20.50 -9.11
CA SER A 191 5.87 -21.32 -9.30
C SER A 191 5.23 -21.14 -10.67
N GLU A 192 5.29 -19.93 -11.24
CA GLU A 192 4.81 -19.67 -12.60
C GLU A 192 5.63 -20.46 -13.63
N LYS A 193 6.96 -20.55 -13.50
CA LYS A 193 7.81 -21.33 -14.43
C LYS A 193 7.53 -22.84 -14.39
N GLY A 194 6.96 -23.35 -13.31
CA GLY A 194 6.61 -24.76 -13.14
C GLY A 194 5.24 -25.14 -13.72
N GLN A 195 4.50 -24.16 -14.26
CA GLN A 195 3.20 -24.32 -14.91
C GLN A 195 3.31 -23.93 -16.38
#